data_AF-A0A016UHT0-F1
#
_entry.id   AF-A0A016UHT0-F1
#
_cell.length_a   1.000
_cell.length_b   1.000
_cell.length_c   1.000
_cell.angle_alpha   90.00
_cell.angle_beta   90.00
_cell.angle_gamma   90.00
#
_symmetry.space_group_name_H-M   'P 1'
#
loop_
_entity.id
_entity.type
_entity.pdbx_description
1 polymer ?
#
loop_
_entity_poly.entity_id
_entity_poly.type
_entity_poly.pdbx_seq_one_letter_code
_entity_poly.pdbx_strand_id
1 'polypeptide(L)'
;MIKVEADRQRIDDKQKRITWVGIDEQSDEQSIRRFDREILREVIHTSEDDQLIREFEQGQITSHRHSVGKPRRPGERGRIIKISLPTQALRDSLLAHMRSGRQSLTQQFVHSYARRDYTAEELSLDRMLRKEAGDRNAREGKLIYIVRDFDIVKLNTPRDLPKRSSASASPGQIQLSQSTVDMLGAAQAPFTRSRRRLEQRSPSASLSSQA
;
A
#
# COMPACT_ATOMS: atom_id res chain seq x y z
N MET A 1 28.09 -9.34 -18.60
CA MET A 1 27.78 -7.92 -18.85
C MET A 1 26.30 -7.62 -18.74
N ILE A 2 25.44 -8.16 -19.62
CA ILE A 2 23.99 -7.83 -19.78
C ILE A 2 23.21 -7.62 -18.46
N LYS A 3 23.38 -8.48 -17.44
CA LYS A 3 22.67 -8.36 -16.16
C LYS A 3 22.95 -7.01 -15.44
N VAL A 4 24.21 -6.57 -15.41
CA VAL A 4 24.61 -5.33 -14.73
C VAL A 4 23.97 -4.11 -15.38
N GLU A 5 23.83 -4.13 -16.70
CA GLU A 5 23.22 -3.06 -17.50
C GLU A 5 21.69 -3.03 -17.32
N ALA A 6 21.04 -4.20 -17.32
CA ALA A 6 19.61 -4.31 -17.00
C ALA A 6 19.29 -3.86 -15.56
N ASP A 7 20.14 -4.19 -14.59
CA ASP A 7 19.98 -3.77 -13.19
C ASP A 7 20.27 -2.26 -13.04
N ARG A 8 21.24 -1.69 -13.77
CA ARG A 8 21.47 -0.24 -13.85
C ARG A 8 20.26 0.50 -14.42
N GLN A 9 19.66 0.02 -15.51
CA GLN A 9 18.48 0.65 -16.09
C GLN A 9 17.29 0.63 -15.12
N ARG A 10 17.06 -0.48 -14.40
CA ARG A 10 16.03 -0.56 -13.35
C ARG A 10 16.23 0.45 -12.21
N ILE A 11 17.48 0.78 -11.88
CA ILE A 11 17.82 1.77 -10.85
C ILE A 11 17.56 3.19 -11.39
N ASP A 12 17.99 3.51 -12.61
CA ASP A 12 17.73 4.81 -13.27
C ASP A 12 16.21 5.08 -13.43
N ASP A 13 15.46 4.09 -13.92
CA ASP A 13 13.99 4.10 -13.98
C ASP A 13 13.33 4.44 -12.64
N LYS A 14 13.91 3.94 -11.53
CA LYS A 14 13.42 4.19 -10.16
C LYS A 14 13.82 5.57 -9.65
N GLN A 15 15.03 6.04 -9.98
CA GLN A 15 15.47 7.40 -9.69
C GLN A 15 14.59 8.46 -10.38
N LYS A 16 14.00 8.13 -11.52
CA LYS A 16 13.07 8.99 -12.28
C LYS A 16 11.58 8.84 -11.92
N ARG A 17 11.24 8.03 -10.90
CA ARG A 17 9.84 7.65 -10.61
C ARG A 17 9.38 7.99 -9.17
N ILE A 18 8.12 8.43 -9.08
CA ILE A 18 7.37 8.63 -7.84
C ILE A 18 6.39 7.46 -7.64
N THR A 19 6.20 7.06 -6.39
CA THR A 19 5.09 6.20 -5.96
C THR A 19 4.13 6.99 -5.09
N TRP A 20 2.89 7.15 -5.56
CA TRP A 20 1.78 7.75 -4.83
C TRP A 20 0.92 6.65 -4.22
N VAL A 21 0.66 6.73 -2.92
CA VAL A 21 0.04 5.66 -2.13
C VAL A 21 -1.18 6.22 -1.40
N GLY A 22 -2.32 5.52 -1.43
CA GLY A 22 -3.51 5.92 -0.66
C GLY A 22 -4.44 6.90 -1.38
N ILE A 23 -4.43 6.91 -2.72
CA ILE A 23 -5.53 7.42 -3.53
C ILE A 23 -6.46 6.22 -3.78
N ASP A 24 -7.75 6.37 -3.50
CA ASP A 24 -8.72 5.30 -3.72
C ASP A 24 -9.00 5.08 -5.22
N GLU A 25 -9.74 4.03 -5.54
CA GLU A 25 -10.08 3.67 -6.92
C GLU A 25 -11.55 3.95 -7.23
N GLN A 26 -11.80 4.39 -8.46
CA GLN A 26 -13.15 4.52 -9.00
C GLN A 26 -13.72 3.14 -9.39
N SER A 27 -15.00 3.08 -9.76
CA SER A 27 -15.74 1.85 -10.10
C SER A 27 -15.11 0.98 -11.18
N ASP A 28 -14.38 1.57 -12.12
CA ASP A 28 -13.88 0.93 -13.33
C ASP A 28 -12.55 1.51 -13.80
N GLU A 29 -11.84 0.76 -14.65
CA GLU A 29 -10.52 1.14 -15.17
C GLU A 29 -10.50 2.45 -15.98
N GLN A 30 -11.58 2.82 -16.67
CA GLN A 30 -11.59 4.07 -17.43
C GLN A 30 -11.73 5.28 -16.50
N SER A 31 -12.66 5.19 -15.54
CA SER A 31 -12.85 6.21 -14.50
C SER A 31 -11.60 6.37 -13.62
N ILE A 32 -10.93 5.27 -13.27
CA ILE A 32 -9.63 5.31 -12.56
C ILE A 32 -8.59 6.08 -13.38
N ARG A 33 -8.41 5.75 -14.67
CA ARG A 33 -7.41 6.42 -15.52
C ARG A 33 -7.70 7.90 -15.75
N ARG A 34 -8.97 8.28 -15.87
CA ARG A 34 -9.39 9.69 -15.99
C ARG A 34 -9.05 10.45 -14.71
N PHE A 35 -9.50 9.92 -13.56
CA PHE A 35 -9.25 10.52 -12.26
C PHE A 35 -7.75 10.61 -11.92
N ASP A 36 -6.98 9.54 -12.15
CA ASP A 36 -5.52 9.52 -11.93
C ASP A 36 -4.80 10.58 -12.77
N ARG A 37 -5.25 10.81 -14.00
CA ARG A 37 -4.71 11.86 -14.87
C ARG A 37 -5.11 13.26 -14.42
N GLU A 38 -6.34 13.43 -13.91
CA GLU A 38 -6.84 14.71 -13.39
C GLU A 38 -6.11 15.14 -12.11
N ILE A 39 -5.93 14.23 -11.14
CA ILE A 39 -5.18 14.53 -9.92
C ILE A 39 -3.68 14.75 -10.20
N LEU A 40 -3.10 14.07 -11.20
CA LEU A 40 -1.73 14.32 -11.62
C LEU A 40 -1.60 15.70 -12.31
N ARG A 41 -2.57 16.04 -13.18
CA ARG A 41 -2.65 17.34 -13.84
C ARG A 41 -2.76 18.48 -12.81
N GLU A 42 -3.62 18.33 -11.80
CA GLU A 42 -3.77 19.31 -10.73
C GLU A 42 -2.44 19.53 -9.98
N VAL A 43 -1.79 18.45 -9.53
CA VAL A 43 -0.50 18.54 -8.83
C VAL A 43 0.57 19.22 -9.69
N ILE A 44 0.60 18.96 -11.00
CA ILE A 44 1.61 19.56 -11.88
C ILE A 44 1.34 21.05 -12.12
N HIS A 45 0.11 21.46 -12.47
CA HIS A 45 -0.16 22.89 -12.69
C HIS A 45 -0.07 23.71 -11.39
N THR A 46 -0.46 23.15 -10.24
CA THR A 46 -0.30 23.82 -8.93
C THR A 46 1.14 23.90 -8.44
N SER A 47 2.10 23.26 -9.12
CA SER A 47 3.52 23.37 -8.77
C SER A 47 4.16 24.67 -9.26
N GLU A 48 3.53 25.35 -10.23
CA GLU A 48 4.04 26.56 -10.90
C GLU A 48 5.43 26.39 -11.53
N ASP A 49 5.89 25.15 -11.70
CA ASP A 49 7.14 24.77 -12.37
C ASP A 49 6.87 24.62 -13.88
N ASP A 50 7.27 25.63 -14.66
CA ASP A 50 7.09 25.65 -16.12
C ASP A 50 7.70 24.41 -16.81
N GLN A 51 8.76 23.81 -16.25
CA GLN A 51 9.35 22.62 -16.85
C GLN A 51 8.48 21.39 -16.60
N LEU A 52 7.96 21.20 -15.37
CA LEU A 52 7.00 20.13 -15.10
C LEU A 52 5.72 20.26 -15.95
N ILE A 53 5.22 21.48 -16.15
CA ILE A 53 4.03 21.74 -16.98
C ILE A 53 4.30 21.38 -18.44
N ARG A 54 5.39 21.89 -19.05
CA ARG A 54 5.74 21.57 -20.45
C ARG A 54 5.93 20.08 -20.69
N GLU A 55 6.67 19.39 -19.82
CA GLU A 55 6.96 17.95 -19.94
C GLU A 55 5.70 17.09 -19.77
N PHE A 56 4.73 17.54 -18.98
CA PHE A 56 3.42 16.91 -18.87
C PHE A 56 2.57 17.11 -20.13
N GLU A 57 2.51 18.33 -20.66
CA GLU A 57 1.74 18.64 -21.88
C GLU A 57 2.32 17.95 -23.13
N GLN A 58 3.64 17.74 -23.17
CA GLN A 58 4.33 16.91 -24.18
C GLN A 58 4.20 15.40 -23.95
N GLY A 59 3.47 14.96 -22.92
CA GLY A 59 3.23 13.55 -22.61
C GLY A 59 4.44 12.78 -22.08
N GLN A 60 5.52 13.47 -21.69
CA GLN A 60 6.76 12.85 -21.18
C GLN A 60 6.62 12.43 -19.71
N ILE A 61 5.71 13.06 -18.95
CA ILE A 61 5.31 12.61 -17.62
C ILE A 61 4.11 11.67 -17.74
N THR A 62 4.24 10.43 -17.28
CA THR A 62 3.23 9.37 -17.43
C THR A 62 2.91 8.68 -16.12
N SER A 63 1.69 8.15 -15.97
CA SER A 63 1.27 7.44 -14.75
C SER A 63 0.44 6.18 -14.98
N HIS A 64 0.59 5.19 -14.11
CA HIS A 64 -0.22 3.97 -14.10
C HIS A 64 -0.42 3.38 -12.69
N ARG A 65 -1.51 2.63 -12.47
CA ARG A 65 -1.74 1.86 -11.23
C ARG A 65 -0.92 0.56 -11.22
N HIS A 66 -0.41 0.18 -10.05
CA HIS A 66 0.34 -1.06 -9.85
C HIS A 66 -0.22 -1.92 -8.70
N SER A 67 -0.47 -3.22 -8.88
CA SER A 67 -0.30 -4.01 -10.11
C SER A 67 -1.36 -3.69 -11.17
N VAL A 68 -1.01 -3.82 -12.45
CA VAL A 68 -1.98 -3.75 -13.56
C VAL A 68 -2.97 -4.91 -13.41
N GLY A 69 -4.26 -4.67 -13.68
CA GLY A 69 -5.31 -5.68 -13.50
C GLY A 69 -6.66 -5.04 -13.18
N LYS A 70 -7.58 -5.82 -12.59
CA LYS A 70 -8.89 -5.31 -12.16
C LYS A 70 -8.77 -4.35 -10.97
N PRO A 71 -9.75 -3.45 -10.79
CA PRO A 71 -9.83 -2.61 -9.60
C PRO A 71 -9.87 -3.39 -8.29
N ARG A 72 -9.38 -2.75 -7.23
CA ARG A 72 -9.57 -3.19 -5.84
C ARG A 72 -11.07 -3.17 -5.48
N ARG A 73 -11.52 -4.04 -4.58
CA ARG A 73 -12.93 -4.02 -4.15
C ARG A 73 -13.23 -2.75 -3.34
N PRO A 74 -14.49 -2.27 -3.31
CA PRO A 74 -14.89 -1.19 -2.39
C PRO A 74 -14.48 -1.51 -0.96
N GLY A 75 -13.85 -0.55 -0.28
CA GLY A 75 -13.29 -0.71 1.08
C GLY A 75 -11.90 -1.38 1.15
N GLU A 76 -11.37 -1.93 0.05
CA GLU A 76 -9.96 -2.28 -0.04
C GLU A 76 -9.13 -1.04 -0.43
N ARG A 77 -7.94 -0.89 0.16
CA ARG A 77 -7.02 0.19 -0.22
C ARG A 77 -6.67 0.11 -1.70
N GLY A 78 -6.82 1.22 -2.43
CA GLY A 78 -6.43 1.33 -3.84
C GLY A 78 -4.98 0.94 -4.13
N ARG A 79 -4.72 0.48 -5.36
CA ARG A 79 -3.40 0.25 -5.94
C ARG A 79 -2.59 1.54 -5.94
N ILE A 80 -1.28 1.41 -5.80
CA ILE A 80 -0.37 2.55 -5.85
C ILE A 80 -0.31 3.12 -7.27
N ILE A 81 -0.21 4.44 -7.41
CA ILE A 81 0.09 5.09 -8.70
C ILE A 81 1.61 5.17 -8.81
N LYS A 82 2.15 4.79 -9.96
CA LYS A 82 3.53 5.02 -10.37
C LYS A 82 3.52 6.18 -11.36
N ILE A 83 4.28 7.24 -11.07
CA ILE A 83 4.45 8.40 -11.96
C ILE A 83 5.91 8.40 -12.43
N SER A 84 6.14 8.24 -13.72
CA SER A 84 7.46 8.32 -14.35
C SER A 84 7.69 9.73 -14.90
N LEU A 85 8.88 10.29 -14.67
CA LEU A 85 9.29 11.61 -15.16
C LEU A 85 10.55 11.49 -16.05
N PRO A 86 10.87 12.51 -16.87
CA PRO A 86 12.03 12.46 -17.76
C PRO A 86 13.37 12.43 -17.03
N THR A 87 13.48 13.18 -15.92
CA THR A 87 14.73 13.35 -15.17
C THR A 87 14.52 13.18 -13.68
N GLN A 88 15.60 12.85 -12.96
CA GLN A 88 15.58 12.82 -11.50
C GLN A 88 15.29 14.21 -10.90
N ALA A 89 15.81 15.29 -11.50
CA ALA A 89 15.58 16.65 -11.00
C ALA A 89 14.08 17.01 -11.02
N LEU A 90 13.36 16.69 -12.10
CA LEU A 90 11.91 16.88 -12.19
C LEU A 90 11.17 15.97 -11.20
N ARG A 91 11.62 14.72 -11.02
CA ARG A 91 11.10 13.80 -9.99
C ARG A 91 11.19 14.41 -8.60
N ASP A 92 12.34 15.00 -8.27
CA ASP A 92 12.60 15.61 -6.97
C ASP A 92 11.83 16.94 -6.79
N SER A 93 11.70 17.78 -7.82
CA SER A 93 10.84 18.98 -7.83
C SER A 93 9.36 18.62 -7.55
N LEU A 94 8.78 17.73 -8.38
CA LEU A 94 7.38 17.31 -8.23
C LEU A 94 7.14 16.64 -6.88
N LEU A 95 8.08 15.81 -6.40
CA LEU A 95 7.96 15.14 -5.11
C LEU A 95 8.03 16.13 -3.93
N ALA A 96 8.82 17.19 -4.03
CA ALA A 96 8.86 18.25 -3.03
C ALA A 96 7.51 18.99 -2.96
N HIS A 97 6.93 19.33 -4.11
CA HIS A 97 5.58 19.91 -4.17
C HIS A 97 4.50 18.98 -3.59
N MET A 98 4.50 17.70 -3.98
CA MET A 98 3.58 16.69 -3.40
C MET A 98 3.75 16.47 -1.89
N ARG A 99 4.83 16.98 -1.28
CA ARG A 99 5.09 16.92 0.16
C ARG A 99 4.71 18.22 0.89
N SER A 100 4.54 19.35 0.19
CA SER A 100 4.18 20.64 0.79
C SER A 100 2.71 20.65 1.26
N GLY A 101 1.81 20.05 0.47
CA GLY A 101 0.38 20.00 0.75
C GLY A 101 -0.36 18.94 -0.07
N ARG A 102 -1.65 18.74 0.25
CA ARG A 102 -2.59 18.03 -0.63
C ARG A 102 -3.28 19.04 -1.53
N GLN A 103 -3.54 18.65 -2.76
CA GLN A 103 -4.30 19.44 -3.72
C GLN A 103 -5.81 19.15 -3.58
N SER A 104 -6.67 20.00 -4.16
CA SER A 104 -8.10 20.00 -3.87
C SER A 104 -8.80 18.66 -4.19
N LEU A 105 -8.46 18.02 -5.31
CA LEU A 105 -9.01 16.71 -5.69
C LEU A 105 -8.54 15.56 -4.78
N THR A 106 -7.45 15.78 -4.04
CA THR A 106 -6.84 14.77 -3.16
C THR A 106 -6.99 15.07 -1.67
N GLN A 107 -7.65 16.17 -1.32
CA GLN A 107 -7.84 16.64 0.05
C GLN A 107 -8.55 15.61 0.95
N GLN A 108 -9.54 14.90 0.41
CA GLN A 108 -10.26 13.83 1.09
C GLN A 108 -9.38 12.62 1.46
N PHE A 109 -8.30 12.37 0.70
CA PHE A 109 -7.40 11.25 0.94
C PHE A 109 -6.37 11.61 2.03
N VAL A 110 -6.85 11.76 3.27
CA VAL A 110 -6.02 12.12 4.44
C VAL A 110 -4.87 11.15 4.70
N HIS A 111 -4.98 9.92 4.21
CA HIS A 111 -3.98 8.86 4.32
C HIS A 111 -3.09 8.71 3.07
N SER A 112 -3.28 9.58 2.07
CA SER A 112 -2.46 9.65 0.86
C SER A 112 -1.10 10.30 1.13
N TYR A 113 -0.06 9.80 0.46
CA TYR A 113 1.29 10.38 0.46
C TYR A 113 2.10 9.93 -0.77
N ALA A 114 3.05 10.78 -1.19
CA ALA A 114 4.01 10.49 -2.25
C ALA A 114 5.42 10.20 -1.71
N ARG A 115 6.18 9.36 -2.42
CA ARG A 115 7.60 9.05 -2.14
C ARG A 115 8.35 8.61 -3.40
N ARG A 116 9.68 8.53 -3.34
CA ARG A 116 10.51 7.89 -4.39
C ARG A 116 10.08 6.43 -4.62
N ASP A 117 10.22 5.93 -5.85
CA ASP A 117 10.02 4.50 -6.14
C ASP A 117 11.21 3.64 -5.68
N TYR A 118 11.17 3.25 -4.40
CA TYR A 118 12.18 2.45 -3.73
C TYR A 118 12.52 1.12 -4.43
N THR A 119 13.78 0.68 -4.37
CA THR A 119 14.21 -0.69 -4.73
C THR A 119 13.59 -1.75 -3.81
N ALA A 120 13.81 -3.04 -4.07
CA ALA A 120 13.28 -4.11 -3.21
C ALA A 120 13.89 -4.07 -1.79
N GLU A 121 15.16 -3.70 -1.71
CA GLU A 121 15.98 -3.57 -0.51
C GLU A 121 15.52 -2.35 0.30
N GLU A 122 15.41 -1.19 -0.36
CA GLU A 122 14.83 0.03 0.23
C GLU A 122 13.38 -0.19 0.71
N LEU A 123 12.55 -0.95 -0.03
CA LEU A 123 11.20 -1.33 0.42
C LEU A 123 11.21 -2.27 1.64
N SER A 124 12.23 -3.12 1.79
CA SER A 124 12.39 -3.96 2.97
C SER A 124 12.72 -3.10 4.20
N LEU A 125 13.66 -2.16 4.05
CA LEU A 125 14.03 -1.19 5.08
C LEU A 125 12.83 -0.32 5.52
N ASP A 126 12.10 0.30 4.58
CA ASP A 126 10.88 1.07 4.87
C ASP A 126 9.82 0.24 5.63
N ARG A 127 9.66 -1.04 5.30
CA ARG A 127 8.75 -1.95 6.04
C ARG A 127 9.21 -2.23 7.46
N MET A 128 10.51 -2.46 7.68
CA MET A 128 11.07 -2.68 9.02
C MET A 128 10.88 -1.45 9.90
N LEU A 129 11.24 -0.26 9.39
CA LEU A 129 11.09 1.01 10.10
C LEU A 129 9.62 1.33 10.40
N ARG A 130 8.69 1.05 9.47
CA ARG A 130 7.25 1.24 9.70
C ARG A 130 6.71 0.30 10.76
N LYS A 131 7.19 -0.94 10.79
CA LYS A 131 6.86 -1.89 11.86
C LYS A 131 7.36 -1.36 13.21
N GLU A 132 8.62 -0.94 13.29
CA GLU A 132 9.19 -0.41 14.53
C GLU A 132 8.48 0.86 15.01
N ALA A 133 8.22 1.83 14.12
CA ALA A 133 7.43 3.02 14.45
C ALA A 133 6.01 2.64 14.93
N GLY A 134 5.38 1.64 14.30
CA GLY A 134 4.10 1.07 14.75
C GLY A 134 4.18 0.46 16.14
N ASP A 135 5.21 -0.34 16.42
CA ASP A 135 5.45 -0.98 17.72
C ASP A 135 5.74 0.06 18.83
N ARG A 136 6.39 1.19 18.50
CA ARG A 136 6.56 2.35 19.39
C ARG A 136 5.22 3.05 19.64
N ASN A 137 4.46 3.38 18.59
CA ASN A 137 3.15 4.00 18.70
C ASN A 137 2.14 3.19 19.53
N ALA A 138 2.18 1.85 19.38
CA ALA A 138 1.31 0.96 20.14
C ALA A 138 1.61 1.00 21.65
N ARG A 139 2.88 1.15 22.05
CA ARG A 139 3.29 1.33 23.45
C ARG A 139 2.83 2.66 24.03
N GLU A 140 2.91 3.73 23.25
CA GLU A 140 2.47 5.08 23.63
C GLU A 140 0.94 5.28 23.57
N GLY A 141 0.20 4.32 23.02
CA GLY A 141 -1.25 4.44 22.76
C GLY A 141 -1.63 5.50 21.72
N LYS A 142 -0.66 6.17 21.08
CA LYS A 142 -0.83 7.31 20.17
C LYS A 142 0.08 7.22 18.96
N LEU A 143 -0.37 7.78 17.84
CA LEU A 143 0.43 7.99 16.65
C LEU A 143 1.39 9.18 16.88
N ILE A 144 2.61 8.86 17.30
CA ILE A 144 3.70 9.79 17.64
C ILE A 144 4.85 9.66 16.63
N TYR A 145 5.17 8.46 16.18
CA TYR A 145 6.29 8.13 15.31
C TYR A 145 5.82 7.80 13.89
N ILE A 146 6.47 8.36 12.87
CA ILE A 146 6.24 8.06 11.46
C ILE A 146 7.56 7.83 10.73
N VAL A 147 7.52 7.16 9.58
CA VAL A 147 8.72 6.99 8.73
C VAL A 147 8.72 8.03 7.61
N ARG A 148 9.83 8.75 7.45
CA ARG A 148 10.11 9.66 6.33
C ARG A 148 11.54 9.41 5.85
N ASP A 149 11.71 9.16 4.56
CA ASP A 149 13.03 9.01 3.91
C ASP A 149 14.03 8.06 4.62
N PHE A 150 13.49 6.97 5.18
CA PHE A 150 14.18 5.94 5.98
C PHE A 150 14.54 6.31 7.43
N ASP A 151 14.07 7.44 7.94
CA ASP A 151 14.18 7.82 9.35
C ASP A 151 12.83 7.70 10.09
N ILE A 152 12.89 7.35 11.38
CA ILE A 152 11.74 7.41 12.30
C ILE A 152 11.67 8.81 12.91
N VAL A 153 10.75 9.62 12.39
CA VAL A 153 10.52 11.01 12.81
C VAL A 153 9.40 11.08 13.85
N LYS A 154 9.62 11.85 14.92
CA LYS A 154 8.60 12.17 15.93
C LYS A 154 7.70 13.31 15.43
N LEU A 155 6.38 13.15 15.55
CA LEU A 155 5.39 14.18 15.27
C LEU A 155 5.30 15.17 16.43
N ASN A 156 5.28 16.47 16.09
CA ASN A 156 5.02 17.55 17.05
C ASN A 156 3.58 17.51 17.58
N THR A 157 2.65 16.99 16.78
CA THR A 157 1.23 16.82 17.13
C THR A 157 0.86 15.33 17.12
N PRO A 158 0.95 14.64 18.27
CA PRO A 158 0.44 13.29 18.44
C PRO A 158 -1.03 13.17 18.01
N ARG A 159 -1.40 12.05 17.40
CA ARG A 159 -2.80 11.74 17.06
C ARG A 159 -3.24 10.48 17.78
N ASP A 160 -4.54 10.35 18.04
CA ASP A 160 -5.06 9.10 18.61
C ASP A 160 -4.93 7.95 17.60
N LEU A 161 -4.68 6.75 18.11
CA LEU A 161 -4.72 5.55 17.28
C LEU A 161 -6.18 5.24 16.89
N PRO A 162 -6.43 4.72 15.68
CA PRO A 162 -7.76 4.24 15.31
C PRO A 162 -8.24 3.22 16.33
N LYS A 163 -9.32 3.54 17.05
CA LYS A 163 -10.02 2.58 17.90
C LYS A 163 -10.48 1.47 16.98
N ARG A 164 -9.88 0.28 17.08
CA ARG A 164 -10.49 -0.92 16.52
C ARG A 164 -11.84 -1.04 17.24
N SER A 165 -12.93 -0.85 16.51
CA SER A 165 -14.21 -1.35 16.96
C SER A 165 -14.00 -2.85 17.17
N SER A 166 -14.02 -3.26 18.44
CA SER A 166 -14.26 -4.65 18.78
C SER A 166 -15.61 -4.98 18.18
N ALA A 167 -15.61 -5.63 17.01
CA ALA A 167 -16.79 -6.28 16.51
C ALA A 167 -17.21 -7.25 17.62
N SER A 168 -18.27 -6.89 18.33
CA SER A 168 -18.72 -7.60 19.52
C SER A 168 -19.02 -9.02 19.10
N ALA A 169 -18.23 -9.97 19.60
CA ALA A 169 -18.55 -11.39 19.53
C ALA A 169 -19.74 -11.66 20.47
N SER A 170 -20.92 -11.19 20.07
CA SER A 170 -22.19 -11.48 20.73
C SER A 170 -22.42 -12.99 20.62
N PRO A 171 -22.51 -13.74 21.73
CA PRO A 171 -22.84 -15.16 21.68
C PRO A 171 -24.32 -15.30 21.34
N GLY A 172 -24.63 -15.33 20.03
CA GLY A 172 -25.98 -15.57 19.54
C GLY A 172 -26.44 -16.97 19.96
N GLN A 173 -27.51 -17.03 20.75
CA GLN A 173 -28.02 -18.27 21.34
C GLN A 173 -28.46 -19.26 20.26
N ILE A 174 -28.07 -20.53 20.42
CA ILE A 174 -28.60 -21.63 19.62
C ILE A 174 -30.01 -21.93 20.13
N GLN A 175 -31.03 -21.52 19.37
CA GLN A 175 -32.41 -21.94 19.61
C GLN A 175 -32.68 -23.23 18.82
N LEU A 176 -32.85 -24.35 19.52
CA LEU A 176 -33.40 -25.56 18.91
C LEU A 176 -34.91 -25.40 18.73
N SER A 177 -35.41 -25.65 17.52
CA SER A 177 -36.81 -25.99 17.28
C SER A 177 -36.86 -27.22 16.36
N GLN A 178 -37.32 -28.34 16.90
CA GLN A 178 -37.54 -29.57 16.15
C GLN A 178 -38.93 -29.56 15.50
N SER A 179 -39.02 -29.93 14.21
CA SER A 179 -40.25 -30.45 13.60
C SER A 179 -39.93 -31.20 12.29
N THR A 180 -39.70 -32.51 12.44
CA THR A 180 -40.19 -33.62 11.59
C THR A 180 -40.59 -33.38 10.12
N VAL A 181 -39.86 -34.06 9.20
CA VAL A 181 -40.28 -34.88 8.02
C VAL A 181 -41.50 -34.47 7.15
N ASP A 182 -41.52 -34.64 5.81
CA ASP A 182 -40.83 -35.67 5.00
C ASP A 182 -40.66 -35.37 3.48
N MET A 183 -39.78 -36.16 2.84
CA MET A 183 -39.80 -36.65 1.43
C MET A 183 -39.92 -35.71 0.20
N LEU A 184 -38.78 -35.47 -0.48
CA LEU A 184 -38.39 -36.09 -1.77
C LEU A 184 -37.08 -35.46 -2.29
N GLY A 185 -36.16 -36.26 -2.82
CA GLY A 185 -34.76 -35.82 -3.04
C GLY A 185 -34.27 -35.84 -4.49
N ALA A 186 -33.13 -35.19 -4.74
CA ALA A 186 -32.09 -35.71 -5.64
C ALA A 186 -30.73 -35.01 -5.44
N ALA A 187 -29.65 -35.78 -5.66
CA ALA A 187 -28.33 -35.34 -6.16
C ALA A 187 -27.38 -34.46 -5.30
N GLN A 188 -26.49 -35.17 -4.58
CA GLN A 188 -25.02 -35.04 -4.60
C GLN A 188 -24.30 -33.87 -3.88
N ALA A 189 -23.29 -34.27 -3.10
CA ALA A 189 -22.34 -33.45 -2.33
C ALA A 189 -20.91 -33.66 -2.90
N PRO A 190 -19.78 -33.25 -2.25
CA PRO A 190 -19.62 -32.42 -1.05
C PRO A 190 -18.54 -31.31 -1.15
N PHE A 191 -18.58 -30.37 -0.20
CA PHE A 191 -17.42 -29.54 0.16
C PHE A 191 -16.40 -30.33 0.98
N THR A 192 -15.12 -30.31 0.56
CA THR A 192 -13.93 -30.26 1.46
C THR A 192 -12.88 -29.37 0.74
N ARG A 193 -11.95 -28.66 1.39
CA ARG A 193 -10.98 -29.15 2.37
C ARG A 193 -10.34 -28.03 3.21
N SER A 194 -10.13 -28.37 4.48
CA SER A 194 -9.53 -27.65 5.60
C SER A 194 -8.34 -26.71 5.35
N ARG A 195 -8.32 -25.62 6.12
CA ARG A 195 -7.08 -24.99 6.62
C ARG A 195 -6.15 -26.06 7.21
N ARG A 196 -4.86 -26.05 6.85
CA ARG A 196 -3.80 -26.62 7.68
C ARG A 196 -2.93 -25.50 8.25
N ARG A 197 -3.00 -25.35 9.58
CA ARG A 197 -2.02 -24.62 10.41
C ARG A 197 -0.85 -25.59 10.61
N LEU A 198 0.36 -25.19 10.22
CA LEU A 198 1.57 -25.96 10.49
C LEU A 198 2.22 -25.40 11.76
N GLU A 199 2.16 -26.16 12.85
CA GLU A 199 2.83 -25.82 14.11
C GLU A 199 4.26 -26.39 14.12
N GLN A 200 5.09 -25.78 14.95
CA GLN A 200 6.51 -26.09 15.09
C GLN A 200 6.73 -27.45 15.81
N ARG A 201 7.83 -28.13 15.47
CA ARG A 201 8.48 -29.10 16.36
C ARG A 201 9.99 -28.99 16.26
N SER A 202 10.61 -28.58 17.37
CA SER A 202 12.04 -28.71 17.62
C SER A 202 12.36 -30.15 18.03
N PRO A 203 13.53 -30.70 17.68
CA PRO A 203 14.12 -31.84 18.38
C PRO A 203 15.16 -31.36 19.41
N SER A 204 14.99 -31.75 20.67
CA SER A 204 15.99 -31.61 21.73
C SER A 204 16.95 -32.82 21.76
N ALA A 205 18.12 -32.65 22.36
CA ALA A 205 19.30 -33.48 22.14
C ALA A 205 19.50 -34.66 23.11
N SER A 206 20.38 -35.59 22.69
CA SER A 206 21.24 -36.46 23.50
C SER A 206 22.38 -36.98 22.59
N LEU A 207 23.66 -36.59 22.76
CA LEU A 207 24.65 -37.23 23.67
C LEU A 207 24.67 -38.76 23.47
N SER A 208 25.71 -39.39 22.89
CA SER A 208 27.06 -39.65 23.46
C SER A 208 27.89 -40.50 22.43
N SER A 209 29.21 -40.76 22.50
CA SER A 209 30.39 -40.19 23.21
C SER A 209 31.66 -40.99 22.80
N GLN A 210 32.83 -40.34 22.64
CA GLN A 210 34.20 -40.93 22.51
C GLN A 210 34.48 -41.78 21.23
N ALA A 211 35.73 -41.93 20.76
CA ALA A 211 37.04 -41.44 21.22
C ALA A 211 37.87 -40.92 20.02
#